data_AF-A0A6L7ZXL9-F1
#
_entry.id   AF-A0A6L7ZXL9-F1
#
_cell.length_a   1.000
_cell.length_b   1.000
_cell.length_c   1.000
_cell.angle_alpha   90.00
_cell.angle_beta   90.00
_cell.angle_gamma   90.00
#
_symmetry.space_group_name_H-M   'P 1'
#
loop_
_entity.id
_entity.type
_entity.pdbx_description
1 polymer ?
#
loop_
_entity_poly.entity_id
_entity_poly.type
_entity_poly.pdbx_seq_one_letter_code
_entity_poly.pdbx_strand_id
1 'polypeptide(L)'
;TLSPTWLAGDLVVFVGVCLCSAGYVSGARLGPVVGSWSATFYGLGAALMLTVPAMLILYPYTDWTAVTSASWLGIGWLVLLSSLAGYALWFLAMNRGGIARIAVFQFLQPVLSVAAAAVILGERITWTILAAGLLILLGTWIAQKYAH
;
A
#
# COMPACT_ATOMS: atom_id res chain seq x y z
N THR A 1 3.10 23.61 21.56
CA THR A 1 2.99 24.53 20.41
C THR A 1 3.25 23.71 19.15
N LEU A 2 2.23 23.41 18.36
CA LEU A 2 2.38 22.66 17.11
C LEU A 2 3.22 23.50 16.13
N SER A 3 4.42 23.05 15.75
CA SER A 3 5.17 23.78 14.72
C SER A 3 4.46 23.64 13.36
N PRO A 4 4.50 24.67 12.49
CA PRO A 4 3.77 24.68 11.21
C PRO A 4 4.04 23.48 10.31
N THR A 5 5.20 22.83 10.48
CA THR A 5 5.65 21.65 9.73
C THR A 5 4.84 20.38 10.03
N TRP A 6 4.33 20.20 11.25
CA TRP A 6 3.52 19.01 11.60
C TRP A 6 2.17 19.06 10.90
N LEU A 7 1.52 20.24 10.90
CA LEU A 7 0.23 20.42 10.26
C LEU A 7 0.32 20.18 8.74
N ALA A 8 1.38 20.67 8.10
CA ALA A 8 1.61 20.41 6.68
C ALA A 8 1.78 18.91 6.39
N GLY A 9 2.55 18.19 7.21
CA GLY A 9 2.71 16.74 7.09
C GLY A 9 1.40 15.98 7.29
N ASP A 10 0.63 16.33 8.32
CA ASP A 10 -0.67 15.71 8.62
C ASP A 10 -1.66 15.91 7.48
N LEU A 11 -1.69 17.10 6.87
CA LEU A 11 -2.52 17.38 5.70
C LEU A 11 -2.10 16.55 4.48
N VAL A 12 -0.80 16.38 4.23
CA VAL A 12 -0.29 15.54 3.14
C VAL A 12 -0.74 14.09 3.35
N VAL A 13 -0.62 13.55 4.57
CA VAL A 13 -1.07 12.20 4.90
C VAL A 13 -2.58 12.08 4.72
N PHE A 14 -3.36 13.04 5.23
CA PHE A 14 -4.82 13.03 5.13
C PHE A 14 -5.29 13.03 3.67
N VAL A 15 -4.77 13.95 2.86
CA VAL A 15 -5.08 14.02 1.42
C VAL A 15 -4.64 12.72 0.72
N GLY A 16 -3.46 12.20 1.06
CA GLY A 16 -2.95 10.94 0.52
C GLY A 16 -3.89 9.76 0.80
N VAL A 17 -4.38 9.62 2.03
CA VAL A 17 -5.35 8.58 2.41
C VAL A 17 -6.68 8.75 1.67
N CYS A 18 -7.17 9.98 1.53
CA CYS A 18 -8.39 10.25 0.75
C CYS A 18 -8.23 9.83 -0.73
N LEU A 19 -7.13 10.24 -1.36
CA LEU A 19 -6.83 9.89 -2.76
C LEU A 19 -6.64 8.38 -2.94
N CYS A 20 -5.90 7.75 -2.03
CA CYS A 20 -5.68 6.30 -2.04
C CYS A 20 -7.00 5.54 -1.90
N SER A 21 -7.85 5.94 -0.95
CA SER A 21 -9.17 5.35 -0.73
C SER A 21 -10.07 5.51 -1.97
N ALA A 22 -10.11 6.70 -2.56
CA ALA A 22 -10.83 6.95 -3.80
C ALA A 22 -10.31 6.08 -4.95
N GLY A 23 -9.00 5.94 -5.08
CA GLY A 23 -8.35 5.06 -6.05
C GLY A 23 -8.74 3.60 -5.87
N TYR A 24 -8.70 3.08 -4.63
CA TYR A 24 -9.09 1.69 -4.36
C TYR A 24 -10.57 1.42 -4.65
N VAL A 25 -11.46 2.30 -4.19
CA VAL A 25 -12.89 2.16 -4.43
C VAL A 25 -13.20 2.25 -5.93
N SER A 26 -12.57 3.17 -6.65
CA SER A 26 -12.76 3.34 -8.10
C SER A 26 -12.22 2.14 -8.87
N GLY A 27 -11.01 1.67 -8.55
CA GLY A 27 -10.40 0.50 -9.18
C GLY A 27 -11.20 -0.78 -8.96
N ALA A 28 -11.71 -0.98 -7.73
CA ALA A 28 -12.63 -2.08 -7.46
C ALA A 28 -13.93 -1.95 -8.28
N ARG A 29 -14.56 -0.77 -8.32
CA ARG A 29 -15.79 -0.56 -9.13
C ARG A 29 -15.57 -0.71 -10.63
N LEU A 30 -14.37 -0.39 -11.14
CA LEU A 30 -14.02 -0.60 -12.54
C LEU A 30 -13.81 -2.08 -12.88
N GLY A 31 -13.33 -2.87 -11.92
CA GLY A 31 -12.95 -4.26 -12.16
C GLY A 31 -14.03 -5.13 -12.83
N PRO A 32 -15.31 -5.05 -12.44
CA PRO A 32 -16.40 -5.75 -13.13
C PRO A 32 -16.70 -5.26 -14.55
N VAL A 33 -16.32 -4.02 -14.90
CA VAL A 33 -16.59 -3.40 -16.20
C VAL A 33 -15.47 -3.71 -17.21
N VAL A 34 -14.21 -3.56 -16.79
CA VAL A 34 -13.04 -3.66 -17.69
C VAL A 34 -12.12 -4.84 -17.37
N GLY A 35 -12.36 -5.56 -16.28
CA GLY A 35 -11.48 -6.58 -15.72
C GLY A 35 -10.51 -6.02 -14.68
N SER A 36 -10.22 -6.79 -13.62
CA SER A 36 -9.36 -6.35 -12.50
C SER A 36 -7.91 -6.08 -12.91
N TRP A 37 -7.39 -6.83 -13.89
CA TRP A 37 -6.08 -6.59 -14.48
C TRP A 37 -6.05 -5.28 -15.28
N SER A 38 -7.05 -5.04 -16.12
CA SER A 38 -7.16 -3.79 -16.88
C SER A 38 -7.30 -2.57 -15.97
N ALA A 39 -8.10 -2.67 -14.90
CA ALA A 39 -8.21 -1.63 -13.89
C ALA A 39 -6.87 -1.32 -13.23
N THR A 40 -6.05 -2.34 -12.99
CA THR A 40 -4.67 -2.18 -12.47
C THR A 40 -3.80 -1.45 -13.49
N PHE A 41 -3.81 -1.85 -14.77
CA PHE A 41 -3.04 -1.17 -15.81
C PHE A 41 -3.46 0.30 -16.00
N TYR A 42 -4.75 0.62 -15.92
CA TYR A 42 -5.20 2.01 -15.96
C TYR A 42 -4.69 2.82 -14.76
N GLY A 43 -4.73 2.24 -13.56
CA GLY A 43 -4.17 2.87 -12.36
C GLY A 43 -2.66 3.12 -12.48
N LEU A 44 -1.91 2.12 -12.94
CA LEU A 44 -0.46 2.26 -13.19
C LEU A 44 -0.17 3.27 -14.29
N GLY A 45 -0.96 3.29 -15.37
CA GLY A 45 -0.86 4.28 -16.44
C GLY A 45 -1.06 5.70 -15.92
N ALA A 46 -2.08 5.92 -15.08
CA ALA A 46 -2.32 7.21 -14.44
C ALA A 46 -1.18 7.59 -13.49
N ALA A 47 -0.65 6.64 -12.71
CA ALA A 47 0.50 6.86 -11.84
C ALA A 47 1.73 7.29 -12.64
N LEU A 48 1.99 6.65 -13.80
CA LEU A 48 3.10 7.00 -14.68
C LEU A 48 3.05 8.47 -15.14
N MET A 49 1.86 9.02 -15.39
CA MET A 49 1.71 10.43 -15.77
C MET A 49 2.25 11.40 -14.71
N LEU A 50 2.26 11.00 -13.43
CA LEU A 50 2.79 11.79 -12.33
C LEU A 50 4.24 11.41 -12.00
N THR A 51 4.57 10.12 -12.01
CA THR A 51 5.89 9.64 -11.60
C THR A 51 6.96 9.88 -12.66
N VAL A 52 6.63 9.85 -13.96
CA VAL A 52 7.61 10.11 -15.03
C VAL A 52 8.12 11.56 -15.00
N PRO A 53 7.27 12.60 -14.94
CA PRO A 53 7.76 13.97 -14.77
C PRO A 53 8.60 14.16 -13.51
N ALA A 54 8.16 13.58 -12.38
CA ALA A 54 8.93 13.63 -11.14
C ALA A 54 10.31 12.96 -11.30
N MET A 55 10.37 11.80 -11.96
CA MET A 55 11.63 11.12 -12.27
C MET A 55 12.53 12.00 -13.14
N LEU A 56 12.01 12.65 -14.19
CA LEU A 56 12.80 13.52 -15.07
C LEU A 56 13.36 14.74 -14.33
N ILE A 57 12.58 15.32 -13.41
CA ILE A 57 13.03 16.44 -12.57
C ILE A 57 14.14 16.00 -11.61
N LEU A 58 14.05 14.79 -11.05
CA LEU A 58 15.01 14.25 -10.08
C LEU A 58 16.23 13.59 -10.72
N TYR A 59 16.15 13.23 -12.01
CA TYR A 59 17.20 12.56 -12.77
C TYR A 59 18.59 13.21 -12.65
N PRO A 60 18.76 14.53 -12.83
CA PRO A 60 20.09 15.17 -12.74
C PRO A 60 20.64 15.26 -11.31
N TYR A 61 19.77 15.13 -10.30
CA TYR A 61 20.16 15.18 -8.88
C TYR A 61 20.43 13.78 -8.29
N THR A 62 20.27 12.73 -9.09
CA THR A 62 20.41 11.34 -8.65
C THR A 62 21.80 10.82 -8.98
N ASP A 63 22.50 10.28 -7.98
CA ASP A 63 23.75 9.56 -8.20
C ASP A 63 23.47 8.12 -8.68
N TRP A 64 23.51 7.94 -10.01
CA TRP A 64 23.28 6.66 -10.65
C TRP A 64 24.37 5.62 -10.35
N THR A 65 25.56 6.05 -9.93
CA THR A 65 26.65 5.13 -9.59
C THR A 65 26.44 4.42 -8.25
N ALA A 66 25.62 5.01 -7.37
CA ALA A 66 25.21 4.41 -6.10
C ALA A 66 24.11 3.34 -6.24
N VAL A 67 23.51 3.18 -7.43
CA VAL A 67 22.41 2.24 -7.65
C VAL A 67 22.96 0.82 -7.84
N THR A 68 22.72 -0.03 -6.84
CA THR A 68 23.22 -1.41 -6.84
C THR A 68 22.34 -2.37 -7.65
N SER A 69 22.85 -3.56 -7.97
CA SER A 69 22.03 -4.65 -8.55
C SER A 69 20.87 -5.06 -7.63
N ALA A 70 21.07 -5.02 -6.32
CA ALA A 70 20.02 -5.29 -5.33
C ALA A 70 18.90 -4.23 -5.40
N SER A 71 19.23 -2.96 -5.66
CA SER A 71 18.25 -1.89 -5.87
C SER A 71 17.38 -2.18 -7.09
N TRP A 72 17.96 -2.65 -8.19
CA TRP A 72 17.21 -3.04 -9.40
C TRP A 72 16.32 -4.25 -9.17
N LEU A 73 16.79 -5.26 -8.42
CA LEU A 73 15.96 -6.40 -8.03
C LEU A 73 14.78 -5.96 -7.14
N GLY A 74 15.02 -5.02 -6.22
CA GLY A 74 13.98 -4.40 -5.40
C GLY A 74 12.93 -3.69 -6.25
N ILE A 75 13.34 -2.94 -7.28
CA ILE A 75 12.42 -2.33 -8.24
C ILE A 75 11.61 -3.40 -8.98
N GLY A 76 12.27 -4.46 -9.48
CA GLY A 76 11.59 -5.58 -10.16
C GLY A 76 10.53 -6.24 -9.27
N TRP A 77 10.85 -6.46 -8.00
CA TRP A 77 9.92 -6.95 -6.99
C TRP A 77 8.71 -6.02 -6.81
N LEU A 78 8.97 -4.72 -6.63
CA LEU A 78 7.92 -3.70 -6.46
C LEU A 78 7.00 -3.58 -7.67
N VAL A 79 7.53 -3.76 -8.89
CA VAL A 79 6.73 -3.69 -10.12
C VAL A 79 5.90 -4.95 -10.28
N LEU A 80 6.52 -6.13 -10.26
CA LEU A 80 5.86 -7.38 -10.64
C LEU A 80 4.93 -7.90 -9.55
N LEU A 81 5.41 -7.97 -8.31
CA LEU A 81 4.65 -8.59 -7.23
C LEU A 81 3.78 -7.58 -6.50
N SER A 82 4.30 -6.40 -6.15
CA SER A 82 3.51 -5.42 -5.41
C SER A 82 2.54 -4.67 -6.32
N SER A 83 3.04 -4.01 -7.36
CA SER A 83 2.26 -3.09 -8.19
C SER A 83 1.34 -3.79 -9.19
N LEU A 84 1.82 -4.85 -9.84
CA LEU A 84 1.03 -5.56 -10.84
C LEU A 84 0.19 -6.67 -10.22
N ALA A 85 0.82 -7.74 -9.72
CA ALA A 85 0.09 -8.88 -9.18
C ALA A 85 -0.70 -8.50 -7.92
N GLY A 86 -0.08 -7.75 -7.00
CA GLY A 86 -0.70 -7.32 -5.75
C GLY A 86 -1.97 -6.52 -5.97
N TYR A 87 -1.94 -5.46 -6.78
CA TYR A 87 -3.15 -4.67 -7.07
C TYR A 87 -4.19 -5.43 -7.88
N ALA A 88 -3.78 -6.25 -8.86
CA ALA A 88 -4.73 -7.05 -9.63
C ALA A 88 -5.50 -8.04 -8.74
N LEU A 89 -4.78 -8.74 -7.85
CA LEU A 89 -5.37 -9.63 -6.86
C LEU A 89 -6.19 -8.87 -5.82
N TRP A 90 -5.75 -7.68 -5.42
CA TRP A 90 -6.48 -6.82 -4.49
C TRP A 90 -7.83 -6.40 -5.04
N PHE A 91 -7.88 -5.89 -6.28
CA PHE A 91 -9.13 -5.57 -6.95
C PHE A 91 -9.99 -6.80 -7.20
N LEU A 92 -9.39 -7.94 -7.57
CA LEU A 92 -10.12 -9.19 -7.71
C LEU A 92 -10.78 -9.62 -6.39
N ALA A 93 -10.05 -9.51 -5.27
CA ALA A 93 -10.54 -9.82 -3.94
C ALA A 93 -11.70 -8.88 -3.57
N MET A 94 -11.56 -7.58 -3.77
CA MET A 94 -12.61 -6.59 -3.52
C MET A 94 -13.88 -6.84 -4.34
N ASN A 95 -13.73 -7.25 -5.60
CA ASN A 95 -14.86 -7.56 -6.47
C ASN A 95 -15.64 -8.79 -6.02
N ARG A 96 -14.94 -9.80 -5.49
CA ARG A 96 -15.57 -11.06 -5.04
C ARG A 96 -16.07 -11.00 -3.60
N GLY A 97 -15.34 -10.32 -2.73
CA GLY A 97 -15.58 -10.30 -1.28
C GLY A 97 -16.25 -9.03 -0.76
N GLY A 98 -16.44 -8.02 -1.61
CA GLY A 98 -16.95 -6.71 -1.24
C GLY A 98 -15.86 -5.76 -0.76
N ILE A 99 -15.93 -4.50 -1.19
CA ILE A 99 -14.89 -3.49 -0.94
C ILE A 99 -14.66 -3.28 0.56
N ALA A 100 -15.72 -3.04 1.34
CA ALA A 100 -15.61 -2.75 2.77
C ALA A 100 -15.03 -3.93 3.57
N ARG A 101 -15.50 -5.15 3.28
CA ARG A 101 -15.01 -6.37 3.93
C ARG A 101 -13.55 -6.63 3.61
N ILE A 102 -13.15 -6.47 2.35
CA ILE A 102 -11.78 -6.77 1.93
C ILE A 102 -10.80 -5.70 2.41
N ALA A 103 -11.20 -4.43 2.45
CA ALA A 103 -10.35 -3.34 2.95
C ALA A 103 -9.85 -3.56 4.38
N VAL A 104 -10.68 -4.14 5.26
CA VAL A 104 -10.30 -4.43 6.65
C VAL A 104 -9.11 -5.41 6.75
N PHE A 105 -8.90 -6.28 5.75
CA PHE A 105 -7.72 -7.17 5.76
C PHE A 105 -6.39 -6.42 5.62
N GLN A 106 -6.36 -5.16 5.17
CA GLN A 106 -5.13 -4.35 5.18
C GLN A 106 -4.59 -4.14 6.59
N PHE A 107 -5.45 -4.16 7.63
CA PHE A 107 -4.97 -4.07 9.01
C PHE A 107 -4.14 -5.28 9.43
N LEU A 108 -4.18 -6.40 8.70
CA LEU A 108 -3.26 -7.51 8.94
C LEU A 108 -1.84 -7.22 8.42
N GLN A 109 -1.69 -6.33 7.44
CA GLN A 109 -0.39 -6.04 6.81
C GLN A 109 0.66 -5.59 7.84
N PRO A 110 0.41 -4.63 8.77
CA PRO A 110 1.37 -4.28 9.81
C PRO A 110 1.82 -5.47 10.67
N VAL A 111 0.91 -6.37 11.04
CA VAL A 111 1.22 -7.54 11.89
C VAL A 111 2.11 -8.52 11.13
N LEU A 112 1.77 -8.79 9.86
CA LEU A 112 2.56 -9.66 8.99
C LEU A 112 3.93 -9.06 8.68
N SER A 113 4.01 -7.74 8.46
CA SER A 113 5.27 -7.04 8.22
C SER A 113 6.21 -7.10 9.43
N VAL A 114 5.69 -6.90 10.64
CA VAL A 114 6.49 -7.04 11.88
C VAL A 114 6.96 -8.48 12.06
N ALA A 115 6.08 -9.46 11.84
CA ALA A 115 6.46 -10.86 11.93
C ALA A 115 7.55 -11.22 10.91
N ALA A 116 7.41 -10.73 9.67
CA ALA A 116 8.42 -10.89 8.63
C ALA A 116 9.74 -10.21 8.98
N ALA A 117 9.71 -9.00 9.56
CA ALA A 117 10.91 -8.29 10.00
C ALA A 117 11.65 -9.07 11.11
N ALA A 118 10.92 -9.64 12.06
CA ALA A 118 11.52 -10.46 13.11
C ALA A 118 12.18 -11.74 12.53
N VAL A 119 11.55 -12.40 11.56
CA VAL A 119 12.06 -13.65 10.96
C VAL A 119 13.21 -13.40 9.98
N ILE A 120 13.08 -12.39 9.11
CA ILE A 120 14.00 -12.13 8.00
C ILE A 120 15.16 -11.23 8.44
N LEU A 121 14.86 -10.17 9.20
CA LEU A 121 15.86 -9.18 9.64
C LEU A 121 16.37 -9.45 11.07
N GLY A 122 15.75 -10.39 11.80
CA GLY A 122 16.14 -10.69 13.18
C GLY A 122 15.75 -9.57 14.17
N GLU A 123 14.78 -8.73 13.83
CA GLU A 123 14.35 -7.63 14.69
C GLU A 123 13.74 -8.14 15.99
N ARG A 124 14.07 -7.45 17.10
CA ARG A 124 13.57 -7.81 18.42
C ARG A 124 12.12 -7.34 18.58
N ILE A 125 11.21 -8.30 18.74
CA ILE A 125 9.82 -8.00 19.08
C ILE A 125 9.73 -7.60 20.55
N THR A 126 9.27 -6.38 20.80
CA THR A 126 9.00 -5.88 22.15
C THR A 126 7.59 -6.24 22.60
N TRP A 127 7.34 -6.18 23.91
CA TRP A 127 6.00 -6.35 24.48
C TRP A 127 4.99 -5.32 23.95
N THR A 128 5.44 -4.10 23.65
CA THR A 128 4.58 -3.05 23.06
C THR A 128 4.13 -3.41 21.65
N ILE A 129 5.01 -3.97 20.83
CA ILE A 129 4.69 -4.45 19.48
C ILE A 129 3.71 -5.61 19.54
N LEU A 130 3.90 -6.56 20.47
CA LEU A 130 2.96 -7.67 20.67
C LEU A 130 1.56 -7.18 21.08
N ALA A 131 1.49 -6.25 22.04
CA ALA A 131 0.22 -5.68 22.48
C ALA A 131 -0.49 -4.94 21.34
N ALA A 132 0.24 -4.13 20.57
CA ALA A 132 -0.30 -3.44 19.40
C ALA A 132 -0.80 -4.43 18.34
N GLY A 133 -0.03 -5.48 18.04
CA GLY A 133 -0.42 -6.54 17.11
C GLY A 133 -1.71 -7.24 17.55
N LEU A 134 -1.83 -7.59 18.83
CA LEU A 134 -3.05 -8.19 19.37
C LEU A 134 -4.26 -7.26 19.25
N LEU A 135 -4.11 -5.97 19.56
CA LEU A 135 -5.17 -4.98 19.41
C LEU A 135 -5.64 -4.85 17.96
N ILE A 136 -4.69 -4.84 17.01
CA ILE A 136 -4.99 -4.81 15.58
C ILE A 136 -5.77 -6.06 15.16
N LEU A 137 -5.34 -7.25 15.57
CA LEU A 137 -6.02 -8.51 15.26
C LEU A 137 -7.45 -8.56 15.82
N LEU A 138 -7.63 -8.15 17.08
CA LEU A 138 -8.94 -8.07 17.73
C LEU A 138 -9.85 -7.07 17.01
N GLY A 139 -9.36 -5.87 16.71
CA GLY A 139 -10.13 -4.85 15.99
C GLY A 139 -10.52 -5.31 14.58
N THR A 140 -9.59 -5.95 13.87
CA THR A 140 -9.84 -6.53 12.54
C THR A 140 -10.91 -7.62 12.60
N TRP A 141 -10.84 -8.51 13.60
CA TRP A 141 -11.82 -9.57 13.81
C TRP A 141 -13.22 -9.01 14.13
N ILE A 142 -13.30 -8.01 15.01
CA ILE A 142 -14.56 -7.31 15.32
C ILE A 142 -15.13 -6.70 14.04
N ALA A 143 -14.34 -5.92 13.32
CA ALA A 143 -14.77 -5.26 12.09
C ALA A 143 -15.28 -6.26 11.03
N GLN A 144 -14.64 -7.44 10.90
CA GLN A 144 -15.12 -8.51 10.01
C GLN A 144 -16.43 -9.13 10.49
N LYS A 145 -16.59 -9.36 11.79
CA LYS A 145 -17.78 -10.01 12.35
C LYS A 145 -19.06 -9.19 12.13
N TYR A 146 -18.95 -7.86 12.19
CA TYR A 146 -20.07 -6.93 12.03
C TYR A 146 -20.20 -6.36 10.61
N ALA A 147 -19.43 -6.88 9.63
CA ALA A 147 -19.56 -6.51 8.23
C ALA A 147 -20.66 -7.30 7.47
N HIS A 148 -21.50 -8.04 8.22
CA HIS A 148 -22.71 -8.74 7.78
C HIS A 148 -23.95 -7.90 8.09
#